data_AF-A0A2G6NSZ8-F1
#
_entry.id   AF-A0A2G6NSZ8-F1
#
_cell.length_a   1.000
_cell.length_b   1.000
_cell.length_c   1.000
_cell.angle_alpha   90.00
_cell.angle_beta   90.00
_cell.angle_gamma   90.00
#
_symmetry.space_group_name_H-M   'P 1'
#
loop_
_entity.id
_entity.type
_entity.pdbx_description
1 polymer ?
#
loop_
_entity_poly.entity_id
_entity_poly.type
_entity_poly.pdbx_seq_one_letter_code
_entity_poly.pdbx_strand_id
1 'polypeptide(L)' 'MWTLNGLPQLYHPLFKSRSFRRATQDRFFIVVEATDPKFQLEKTREFLGRLGGSGVEEITESSED' A
#
# COMPACT_ATOMS: atom_id res chain seq x y z
N MET A 1 -11.08 21.51 8.56
CA MET A 1 -9.70 21.54 8.02
C MET A 1 -8.74 20.54 8.68
N TRP A 2 -9.12 19.74 9.70
CA TRP A 2 -8.18 18.80 10.36
C TRP A 2 -8.53 17.31 10.18
N THR A 3 -9.77 16.97 9.81
CA THR A 3 -10.25 15.58 9.77
C THR A 3 -10.58 15.06 8.37
N LEU A 4 -10.60 15.93 7.35
CA LEU A 4 -10.97 15.54 5.98
C LEU A 4 -9.88 14.75 5.26
N ASN A 5 -8.65 14.75 5.81
CA ASN A 5 -7.50 14.03 5.25
C ASN A 5 -7.21 12.72 6.01
N GLY A 6 -8.14 12.25 6.86
CA GLY A 6 -7.97 11.00 7.62
C GLY A 6 -6.95 11.04 8.76
N LEU A 7 -6.40 12.21 9.09
CA LEU A 7 -5.47 12.38 10.22
C LEU A 7 -6.22 12.80 11.50
N PRO A 8 -5.75 12.38 12.69
CA PRO A 8 -4.55 11.57 12.95
C PRO A 8 -4.80 10.06 12.81
N GLN A 9 -3.99 9.40 11.96
CA GLN A 9 -3.93 7.94 11.85
C GLN A 9 -2.57 7.46 12.39
N LEU A 10 -2.55 7.01 13.65
CA LEU A 10 -1.30 6.62 14.33
C LEU A 10 -0.71 5.32 13.79
N TYR A 11 -1.53 4.47 13.16
CA TYR A 11 -1.12 3.21 12.58
C TYR A 11 -1.79 2.99 11.22
N HIS A 12 -0.98 2.60 10.23
CA HIS A 12 -1.42 2.22 8.90
C HIS A 12 -0.74 0.89 8.52
N PRO A 13 -1.46 -0.10 7.93
CA PRO A 13 -0.89 -1.43 7.61
C PRO A 13 0.40 -1.39 6.79
N LEU A 14 0.55 -0.39 5.91
CA LEU A 14 1.77 -0.14 5.12
C LEU A 14 3.05 0.00 5.96
N PHE A 15 2.95 0.39 7.23
CA PHE A 15 4.11 0.46 8.12
C PHE A 15 4.75 -0.90 8.41
N LYS A 16 4.06 -2.03 8.13
CA LYS A 16 4.64 -3.37 8.18
C LYS A 16 5.72 -3.60 7.11
N SER A 17 5.60 -2.98 5.93
CA SER A 17 6.56 -3.15 4.85
C SER A 17 7.89 -2.47 5.16
N ARG A 18 8.98 -3.23 5.11
CA ARG A 18 10.34 -2.69 5.26
C ARG A 18 10.69 -1.71 4.15
N SER A 19 10.14 -1.92 2.95
CA SER A 19 10.35 -1.06 1.78
C SER A 19 9.70 0.30 1.98
N PHE A 20 8.51 0.34 2.59
CA PHE A 20 7.75 1.58 2.80
C PHE A 20 8.44 2.60 3.71
N ARG A 21 9.39 2.18 4.57
CA ARG A 21 10.22 3.10 5.37
C ARG A 21 11.01 4.11 4.53
N ARG A 22 11.25 3.81 3.24
CA ARG A 22 11.95 4.70 2.30
C ARG A 22 11.02 5.62 1.51
N ALA A 23 9.70 5.57 1.77
CA ALA A 23 8.71 6.39 1.06
C ALA A 23 8.95 7.90 1.20
N THR A 24 9.55 8.33 2.31
CA THR A 24 9.86 9.74 2.56
C THR A 24 11.29 10.12 2.17
N GLN A 25 12.08 9.20 1.61
CA GLN A 25 13.49 9.43 1.34
C GLN A 25 13.78 9.44 -0.15
N ASP A 26 13.71 8.28 -0.82
CA ASP A 26 14.29 8.10 -2.14
C ASP A 26 13.49 7.20 -3.08
N ARG A 27 12.27 6.81 -2.68
CA ARG A 27 11.41 5.92 -3.47
C ARG A 27 9.96 6.39 -3.50
N PHE A 28 9.33 6.16 -4.63
CA PHE A 28 7.90 6.36 -4.82
C PHE A 28 7.15 5.03 -4.64
N PHE A 29 5.96 5.11 -4.06
CA PHE A 29 5.11 3.95 -3.80
C PHE A 29 3.72 4.21 -4.37
N ILE A 30 3.16 3.20 -5.02
CA ILE A 30 1.76 3.17 -5.47
C ILE A 30 1.07 2.11 -4.63
N VAL A 31 -0.03 2.50 -3.98
CA VAL A 31 -0.82 1.61 -3.13
C VAL A 31 -2.21 1.52 -3.72
N VAL A 32 -2.71 0.30 -3.81
CA VAL A 32 -4.10 0.02 -4.21
C VAL A 32 -4.77 -0.66 -3.02
N GLU A 33 -5.79 -0.01 -2.48
CA GLU A 33 -6.53 -0.53 -1.33
C GLU A 33 -7.55 -1.59 -1.76
N ALA A 34 -7.74 -2.60 -0.92
CA ALA A 34 -8.68 -3.69 -1.18
C ALA A 34 -10.17 -3.28 -1.07
N THR A 35 -10.46 -2.07 -0.59
CA THR A 35 -11.81 -1.54 -0.43
C THR A 35 -12.49 -1.20 -1.77
N ASP A 36 -11.73 -1.08 -2.86
CA ASP A 36 -12.29 -0.84 -4.20
C ASP A 36 -13.08 -2.07 -4.70
N PRO A 37 -14.36 -1.94 -5.11
CA PRO A 37 -15.15 -3.04 -5.68
C PRO A 37 -14.53 -3.73 -6.90
N LYS A 38 -13.63 -3.06 -7.61
CA LYS A 38 -12.91 -3.60 -8.78
C LYS A 38 -11.58 -4.24 -8.41
N PHE A 39 -11.15 -4.16 -7.15
CA PHE A 39 -9.90 -4.73 -6.70
C PHE A 39 -9.92 -6.26 -6.86
N GLN A 40 -8.91 -6.78 -7.56
CA GLN A 40 -8.67 -8.22 -7.70
C GLN A 40 -7.19 -8.46 -7.54
N LEU A 41 -6.78 -9.22 -6.51
CA LEU A 41 -5.39 -9.38 -6.12
C LEU A 41 -4.46 -9.75 -7.28
N GLU A 42 -4.80 -10.83 -8.01
CA GLU A 42 -3.97 -11.32 -9.11
C GLU A 42 -3.85 -10.30 -10.25
N LYS A 43 -4.97 -9.68 -10.65
CA LYS A 43 -4.98 -8.69 -11.73
C LYS A 43 -4.21 -7.43 -11.36
N THR A 44 -4.38 -6.95 -10.13
CA THR A 44 -3.66 -5.78 -9.64
C THR A 44 -2.17 -6.06 -9.55
N ARG A 45 -1.77 -7.25 -9.10
CA ARG A 45 -0.37 -7.67 -9.04
C ARG A 45 0.26 -7.70 -10.44
N GLU A 46 -0.40 -8.31 -11.40
CA GLU A 46 0.06 -8.35 -12.80
C GLU A 46 0.13 -6.95 -13.40
N PHE A 47 -0.90 -6.12 -13.17
CA PHE A 47 -0.97 -4.74 -13.63
C PHE A 47 0.19 -3.88 -13.10
N LEU A 48 0.46 -3.95 -11.79
CA LEU A 48 1.58 -3.23 -11.17
C LEU A 48 2.94 -3.76 -11.63
N GLY A 49 3.05 -5.07 -11.87
CA GLY A 49 4.24 -5.67 -12.49
C GLY A 49 4.49 -5.13 -13.90
N ARG A 50 3.44 -5.07 -14.73
CA ARG A 50 3.51 -4.54 -16.10
C ARG A 50 3.85 -3.05 -16.16
N LEU A 51 3.48 -2.27 -15.14
CA LEU A 51 3.84 -0.86 -15.00
C LEU A 51 5.31 -0.63 -14.65
N GLY A 52 6.08 -1.69 -14.37
CA GLY A 52 7.48 -1.61 -13.95
C GLY A 52 7.67 -1.55 -12.43
N GLY A 53 6.69 -2.01 -11.65
CA GLY A 53 6.81 -2.10 -10.19
C GLY A 53 7.96 -3.00 -9.77
N SER A 54 9.03 -2.40 -9.23
CA SER A 54 10.26 -3.11 -8.85
C SER A 54 10.15 -4.03 -7.63
N GLY A 55 9.01 -4.03 -6.94
CA GLY A 55 8.77 -4.79 -5.72
C GLY A 55 7.32 -4.71 -5.31
N VAL A 56 6.46 -5.44 -6.03
CA VAL A 56 5.03 -5.55 -5.72
C VAL A 56 4.87 -6.44 -4.48
N GLU A 57 4.42 -5.85 -3.38
CA GLU A 57 4.20 -6.52 -2.10
C GLU A 57 2.71 -6.48 -1.74
N GLU A 58 2.20 -7.58 -1.22
CA GLU A 58 0.85 -7.67 -0.67
C GLU A 58 0.92 -7.40 0.82
N ILE A 59 0.09 -6.47 1.31
CA ILE A 59 0.06 -6.07 2.72
C ILE A 59 -1.32 -6.40 3.29
N THR A 60 -1.34 -7.31 4.25
CA THR A 60 -2.56 -7.71 4.96
C THR A 60 -2.67 -6.97 6.29
N GLU A 61 -3.88 -6.52 6.60
CA GLU A 61 -4.16 -5.80 7.85
C GLU A 61 -4.07 -6.71 9.08
N SER A 62 -4.41 -8.00 8.95
CA SER A 62 -4.36 -9.00 10.02
C SER A 62 -3.00 -9.05 10.72
N SER A 63 -3.05 -9.01 12.05
CA SER A 63 -1.89 -9.01 12.96
C SER A 63 -1.51 -10.42 13.41
N GLU A 64 -1.82 -11.42 12.59
CA GLU A 64 -1.60 -12.85 12.90
C GLU A 64 -0.86 -13.50 11.72
N ASP A 65 0.42 -13.77 11.96
CA ASP A 65 1.11 -14.97 11.47
C ASP A 65 0.83 -16.12 12.45
#